data_AF-A0A166DXH7-F1
#
_entry.id   AF-A0A166DXH7-F1
#
_cell.length_a   1.000
_cell.length_b   1.000
_cell.length_c   1.000
_cell.angle_alpha   90.00
_cell.angle_beta   90.00
_cell.angle_gamma   90.00
#
_symmetry.space_group_name_H-M   'P 1'
#
loop_
_entity.id
_entity.type
_entity.pdbx_description
1 polymer ?
#
loop_
_entity_poly.entity_id
_entity_poly.type
_entity_poly.pdbx_seq_one_letter_code
_entity_poly.pdbx_strand_id
1 'polypeptide(L)'
;MGKDQPKAETRSVVLGLLGLMGVHMSEPANAEMSVETLEKKLSTALTLCQALSDSDLDWFDSGMLRAWKSKASLSGAFKSRSLMAKGNVKRGSRGKASSQHPSPVDEDTFNSLNQIIMHVVRIYDEGHRRCVMQDIDQKKTICLRILDVHKYKEVPVVSLIYTTDEDHTTSQTANSTIALCNTGADDLAQIENTVEERMLFFRLLELNSTRLPGELKAKLKYHEEGCNASFLVPATLLKLEQIAKLASTPRCDLCGRLCSVCQTASYCGQETQRLHWEEHSTSCKGIQGSTWIETTFTKNPIIDGEEKTGRVYDGSSKREANPDRSSAPPENIHDDKTFMVKILRPFALIGGEEGDEDEISLLVYDRGRTFKAYVSENRNPEFCTEALRYMPMDSDILKIYRYAKRSGDWSLSVCMDREPDVIPQW
;
A
#
# COMPACT_ATOMS: atom_id res chain seq x y z
N MET A 1 34.27 -6.28 -19.90
CA MET A 1 32.82 -6.30 -19.65
C MET A 1 32.36 -4.87 -19.48
N GLY A 2 31.78 -4.27 -20.51
CA GLY A 2 31.07 -3.01 -20.34
C GLY A 2 29.86 -3.30 -19.46
N LYS A 3 29.69 -2.55 -18.37
CA LYS A 3 28.40 -2.55 -17.67
C LYS A 3 27.44 -1.84 -18.63
N ASP A 4 26.69 -2.62 -19.41
CA ASP A 4 25.50 -2.09 -20.05
C ASP A 4 24.65 -1.52 -18.92
N GLN A 5 24.60 -0.18 -18.84
CA GLN A 5 23.68 0.45 -17.93
C GLN A 5 22.29 0.01 -18.36
N PRO A 6 21.46 -0.52 -17.43
CA PRO A 6 20.10 -0.87 -17.76
C PRO A 6 19.46 0.33 -18.44
N LYS A 7 18.86 0.13 -19.62
CA LYS A 7 18.11 1.18 -20.32
C LYS A 7 17.22 1.84 -19.28
N ALA A 8 17.41 3.14 -19.08
CA ALA A 8 16.63 3.90 -18.12
C ALA A 8 15.16 3.58 -18.36
N GLU A 9 14.50 2.98 -17.36
CA GLU A 9 13.09 2.64 -17.48
C GLU A 9 12.31 3.93 -17.74
N THR A 10 11.29 3.82 -18.59
CA THR A 10 10.43 4.98 -18.81
C THR A 10 9.68 5.28 -17.52
N ARG A 11 9.51 6.57 -17.24
CA ARG A 11 8.69 7.06 -16.12
C ARG A 11 7.35 6.33 -15.98
N SER A 12 6.67 6.10 -17.10
CA SER A 12 5.35 5.45 -17.14
C SER A 12 5.40 4.02 -16.59
N VAL A 13 6.49 3.28 -16.83
CA VAL A 13 6.67 1.93 -16.30
C VAL A 13 6.75 1.98 -14.78
N VAL A 14 7.62 2.82 -14.21
CA VAL A 14 7.79 2.92 -12.75
C VAL A 14 6.49 3.34 -12.05
N LEU A 15 5.74 4.27 -12.64
CA LEU A 15 4.40 4.65 -12.14
C LEU A 15 3.41 3.49 -12.21
N GLY A 16 3.42 2.70 -13.29
CA GLY A 16 2.61 1.50 -13.42
C GLY A 16 2.94 0.47 -12.33
N LEU A 17 4.22 0.24 -12.05
CA LEU A 17 4.67 -0.68 -10.98
C LEU A 17 4.25 -0.19 -9.59
N LEU A 18 4.36 1.11 -9.32
CA LEU A 18 3.85 1.72 -8.09
C LEU A 18 2.33 1.57 -7.97
N GLY A 19 1.59 1.76 -9.07
CA GLY A 19 0.15 1.53 -9.16
C GLY A 19 -0.23 0.08 -8.88
N LEU A 20 0.54 -0.90 -9.38
CA LEU A 20 0.35 -2.31 -9.00
C LEU A 20 0.53 -2.51 -7.49
N MET A 21 1.40 -1.76 -6.84
CA MET A 21 1.54 -1.74 -5.38
C MET A 21 0.53 -0.81 -4.70
N GLY A 22 -0.56 -0.42 -5.35
CA GLY A 22 -1.59 0.44 -4.78
C GLY A 22 -1.05 1.81 -4.35
N VAL A 23 0.04 2.28 -4.95
CA VAL A 23 0.57 3.64 -4.73
C VAL A 23 0.18 4.49 -5.93
N HIS A 24 -1.02 5.07 -5.86
CA HIS A 24 -1.49 6.01 -6.87
C HIS A 24 -1.04 7.43 -6.50
N MET A 25 -0.31 8.04 -7.41
CA MET A 25 0.13 9.43 -7.33
C MET A 25 -0.79 10.30 -8.20
N SER A 26 -1.08 11.52 -7.76
CA SER A 26 -1.91 12.47 -8.53
C SER A 26 -1.19 12.91 -9.80
N GLU A 27 -1.93 13.28 -10.85
CA GLU A 27 -1.36 13.72 -12.12
C GLU A 27 -0.30 14.84 -11.99
N PRO A 28 -0.48 15.86 -11.14
CA PRO A 28 0.56 16.89 -10.94
C PRO A 28 1.83 16.31 -10.33
N ALA A 29 1.70 15.45 -9.31
CA ALA A 29 2.82 14.75 -8.70
C ALA A 29 3.54 13.85 -9.73
N ASN A 30 2.74 13.23 -10.61
CA ASN A 30 3.22 12.41 -11.71
C ASN A 30 3.95 13.20 -12.79
N ALA A 31 3.84 14.52 -12.87
CA ALA A 31 4.64 15.30 -13.82
C ALA A 31 5.98 15.74 -13.21
N GLU A 32 6.00 16.07 -11.92
CA GLU A 32 7.12 16.77 -11.29
C GLU A 32 8.27 15.86 -10.81
N MET A 33 7.96 14.64 -10.34
CA MET A 33 8.98 13.78 -9.73
C MET A 33 10.05 13.34 -10.74
N SER A 34 11.33 13.18 -10.37
CA SER A 34 12.31 12.55 -11.29
C SER A 34 12.09 11.02 -11.36
N VAL A 35 12.56 10.36 -12.43
CA VAL A 35 12.52 8.88 -12.54
C VAL A 35 13.26 8.24 -11.37
N GLU A 36 14.43 8.77 -11.01
CA GLU A 36 15.22 8.30 -9.85
C GLU A 36 14.42 8.38 -8.53
N THR A 37 13.62 9.43 -8.34
CA THR A 37 12.79 9.56 -7.14
C THR A 37 11.65 8.52 -7.13
N LEU A 38 11.07 8.25 -8.30
CA LEU A 38 10.06 7.20 -8.46
C LEU A 38 10.65 5.80 -8.21
N GLU A 39 11.83 5.51 -8.74
CA GLU A 39 12.54 4.24 -8.50
C GLU A 39 12.88 4.06 -7.01
N LYS A 40 13.30 5.14 -6.33
CA LYS A 40 13.52 5.12 -4.88
C LYS A 40 12.22 4.83 -4.12
N LYS A 41 11.09 5.40 -4.53
CA LYS A 41 9.78 5.10 -3.94
C LYS A 41 9.37 3.66 -4.19
N LEU A 42 9.57 3.12 -5.39
CA LEU A 42 9.30 1.72 -5.71
C LEU A 42 10.15 0.78 -4.84
N SER A 43 11.45 1.06 -4.72
CA SER A 43 12.36 0.30 -3.84
C SER A 43 11.91 0.34 -2.38
N THR A 44 11.46 1.52 -1.92
CA THR A 44 10.90 1.69 -0.56
C THR A 44 9.62 0.89 -0.39
N ALA A 45 8.72 0.91 -1.38
CA ALA A 45 7.47 0.14 -1.38
C ALA A 45 7.74 -1.37 -1.29
N LEU A 46 8.64 -1.89 -2.12
CA LEU A 46 9.07 -3.30 -2.09
C LEU A 46 9.70 -3.69 -0.75
N THR A 47 10.45 -2.79 -0.13
CA THR A 47 11.03 -3.03 1.21
C THR A 47 9.95 -3.11 2.28
N LEU A 48 9.04 -2.14 2.28
CA LEU A 48 7.96 -2.06 3.26
C LEU A 48 7.00 -3.26 3.16
N CYS A 49 6.76 -3.77 1.95
CA CYS A 49 5.91 -4.94 1.75
C CYS A 49 6.55 -6.23 2.28
N GLN A 50 7.88 -6.33 2.32
CA GLN A 50 8.56 -7.49 2.90
C GLN A 50 8.63 -7.43 4.44
N ALA A 51 8.37 -6.25 5.03
CA ALA A 51 8.52 -5.98 6.46
C ALA A 51 9.89 -6.42 7.01
N LEU A 52 10.95 -6.17 6.23
CA LEU A 52 12.35 -6.38 6.62
C LEU A 52 12.96 -5.02 6.98
N SER A 53 13.54 -4.89 8.17
CA SER A 53 14.42 -3.75 8.47
C SER A 53 15.84 -4.02 7.97
N ASP A 54 16.63 -2.97 7.75
CA ASP A 54 18.06 -3.14 7.41
C ASP A 54 18.80 -3.91 8.50
N SER A 55 18.43 -3.69 9.77
CA SER A 55 18.93 -4.47 10.92
C SER A 55 18.44 -5.91 10.96
N ASP A 56 17.39 -6.27 10.22
CA ASP A 56 17.08 -7.68 10.06
C ASP A 56 18.18 -8.29 9.18
N LEU A 57 18.58 -7.70 8.06
CA LEU A 57 19.47 -8.34 7.06
C LEU A 57 20.82 -8.85 7.57
N ASP A 58 21.27 -8.44 8.76
CA ASP A 58 22.40 -9.03 9.50
C ASP A 58 22.25 -10.55 9.72
N TRP A 59 21.05 -11.12 9.62
CA TRP A 59 20.80 -12.56 9.75
C TRP A 59 21.29 -13.43 8.59
N PHE A 60 21.67 -12.84 7.45
CA PHE A 60 22.19 -13.62 6.33
C PHE A 60 23.60 -14.18 6.56
N ASP A 61 24.21 -13.91 7.71
CA ASP A 61 25.39 -14.64 8.14
C ASP A 61 25.06 -16.15 8.21
N SER A 62 25.73 -16.91 7.35
CA SER A 62 25.29 -18.25 6.94
C SER A 62 25.20 -19.27 8.07
N GLY A 63 25.82 -18.98 9.22
CA GLY A 63 25.72 -19.78 10.43
C GLY A 63 24.41 -19.64 11.21
N MET A 64 23.63 -18.57 10.99
CA MET A 64 22.40 -18.31 11.76
C MET A 64 21.14 -18.90 11.13
N LEU A 65 21.15 -19.16 9.82
CA LEU A 65 20.00 -19.67 9.09
C LEU A 65 19.81 -21.17 9.30
N ARG A 66 18.71 -21.54 9.98
CA ARG A 66 18.32 -22.94 10.14
C ARG A 66 17.49 -23.38 8.94
N ALA A 67 17.69 -24.61 8.46
CA ALA A 67 16.82 -25.20 7.44
C ALA A 67 15.34 -25.16 7.88
N TRP A 68 14.44 -24.86 6.96
CA TRP A 68 12.99 -24.86 7.20
C TRP A 68 12.49 -26.28 7.42
N LYS A 69 12.25 -26.66 8.68
CA LYS A 69 11.77 -27.99 9.09
C LYS A 69 10.33 -27.98 9.62
N SER A 70 9.52 -26.99 9.22
CA SER A 70 8.14 -26.88 9.69
C SER A 70 7.29 -28.03 9.14
N LYS A 71 6.33 -28.52 9.96
CA LYS A 71 5.29 -29.44 9.49
C LYS A 71 4.28 -28.74 8.56
N ALA A 72 4.17 -27.42 8.65
CA ALA A 72 3.33 -26.64 7.75
C ALA A 72 4.00 -26.50 6.38
N SER A 73 3.20 -26.57 5.31
CA SER A 73 3.68 -26.28 3.97
C SER A 73 4.26 -24.86 3.90
N LEU A 74 5.24 -24.66 3.02
CA LEU A 74 5.87 -23.35 2.85
C LEU A 74 4.83 -22.33 2.38
N SER A 75 3.95 -22.73 1.46
CA SER A 75 2.80 -21.95 1.02
C SER A 75 1.85 -21.58 2.17
N GLY A 76 1.66 -22.46 3.16
CA GLY A 76 0.87 -22.17 4.36
C GLY A 76 1.50 -21.07 5.21
N ALA A 77 2.83 -21.09 5.36
CA ALA A 77 3.57 -20.07 6.09
C ALA A 77 3.54 -18.69 5.40
N PHE A 78 3.63 -18.66 4.06
CA PHE A 78 3.46 -17.41 3.29
C PHE A 78 2.00 -16.91 3.32
N LYS A 79 1.00 -17.81 3.23
CA LYS A 79 -0.43 -17.46 3.32
C LYS A 79 -0.81 -16.89 4.67
N SER A 80 -0.30 -17.44 5.78
CA SER A 80 -0.65 -17.01 7.13
C SER A 80 -0.39 -15.51 7.33
N ARG A 81 0.67 -14.98 6.72
CA ARG A 81 1.00 -13.54 6.75
C ARG A 81 0.16 -12.70 5.78
N SER A 82 -0.18 -13.25 4.62
CA SER A 82 -1.00 -12.56 3.60
C SER A 82 -2.50 -12.51 3.96
N LEU A 83 -3.07 -13.59 4.49
CA LEU A 83 -4.48 -13.66 4.90
C LEU A 83 -4.78 -12.80 6.13
N MET A 84 -3.78 -12.53 6.97
CA MET A 84 -3.90 -11.49 8.01
C MET A 84 -4.26 -10.13 7.41
N ALA A 85 -3.89 -9.85 6.15
CA ALA A 85 -4.22 -8.61 5.46
C ALA A 85 -5.55 -8.67 4.67
N LYS A 86 -5.98 -9.84 4.19
CA LYS A 86 -7.16 -9.99 3.28
C LYS A 86 -8.51 -10.26 3.94
N GLY A 87 -8.55 -10.64 5.22
CA GLY A 87 -9.77 -11.13 5.87
C GLY A 87 -10.99 -10.18 5.90
N ASN A 88 -10.83 -8.92 5.50
CA ASN A 88 -11.80 -7.87 5.80
C ASN A 88 -12.31 -7.05 4.60
N VAL A 89 -11.86 -7.31 3.37
CA VAL A 89 -12.40 -6.63 2.18
C VAL A 89 -13.74 -7.25 1.74
N LYS A 90 -13.87 -8.58 1.82
CA LYS A 90 -15.06 -9.31 1.32
C LYS A 90 -16.34 -9.18 2.18
N ARG A 91 -16.34 -8.47 3.31
CA ARG A 91 -17.54 -8.35 4.17
C ARG A 91 -18.41 -7.12 3.92
N GLY A 92 -18.00 -6.19 3.05
CA GLY A 92 -18.76 -4.97 2.73
C GLY A 92 -19.65 -5.04 1.49
N SER A 93 -19.44 -5.99 0.58
CA SER A 93 -19.95 -5.86 -0.82
C SER A 93 -21.05 -6.85 -1.19
N ARG A 94 -21.90 -7.26 -0.23
CA ARG A 94 -23.06 -8.16 -0.51
C ARG A 94 -24.38 -7.41 -0.68
N GLY A 95 -24.32 -6.15 -1.17
CA GLY A 95 -25.47 -5.39 -1.65
C GLY A 95 -25.76 -5.72 -3.11
N LYS A 96 -27.03 -5.95 -3.45
CA LYS A 96 -27.49 -6.23 -4.82
C LYS A 96 -27.13 -5.04 -5.72
N ALA A 97 -26.41 -5.33 -6.80
CA ALA A 97 -25.96 -4.35 -7.78
C ALA A 97 -27.12 -3.50 -8.33
N SER A 98 -27.06 -2.20 -8.05
CA SER A 98 -27.69 -1.18 -8.89
C SER A 98 -26.82 -1.03 -10.14
N SER A 99 -27.42 -1.26 -11.30
CA SER A 99 -26.81 -1.01 -12.59
C SER A 99 -26.64 0.50 -12.79
N GLN A 100 -25.40 1.02 -12.82
CA GLN A 100 -24.97 2.04 -13.81
C GLN A 100 -23.58 2.66 -13.61
N HIS A 101 -22.76 2.27 -12.64
CA HIS A 101 -21.32 2.59 -12.69
C HIS A 101 -20.48 1.35 -12.39
N PRO A 102 -19.59 0.90 -13.31
CA PRO A 102 -18.59 -0.09 -12.95
C PRO A 102 -17.76 0.51 -11.82
N SER A 103 -17.90 -0.07 -10.62
CA SER A 103 -16.97 0.19 -9.53
C SER A 103 -15.56 -0.08 -10.07
N PRO A 104 -14.60 0.85 -9.88
CA PRO A 104 -13.30 0.76 -10.51
C PRO A 104 -12.60 -0.52 -10.07
N VAL A 105 -11.79 -1.02 -10.99
CA VAL A 105 -11.03 -2.28 -10.99
C VAL A 105 -9.93 -2.25 -9.90
N ASP A 106 -10.29 -2.01 -8.63
CA ASP A 106 -9.36 -1.54 -7.60
C ASP A 106 -9.06 -2.55 -6.47
N GLU A 107 -9.62 -3.77 -6.49
CA GLU A 107 -9.43 -4.71 -5.36
C GLU A 107 -8.37 -5.80 -5.55
N ASP A 108 -7.79 -6.00 -6.75
CA ASP A 108 -6.89 -7.14 -6.98
C ASP A 108 -5.47 -6.81 -7.49
N THR A 109 -5.13 -5.56 -7.81
CA THR A 109 -3.81 -5.23 -8.39
C THR A 109 -2.64 -5.40 -7.42
N PHE A 110 -2.80 -5.06 -6.14
CA PHE A 110 -1.76 -5.30 -5.12
C PHE A 110 -1.51 -6.80 -4.90
N ASN A 111 -2.55 -7.60 -5.10
CA ASN A 111 -2.50 -9.03 -4.86
C ASN A 111 -1.49 -9.75 -5.76
N SER A 112 -1.15 -9.16 -6.92
CA SER A 112 -0.29 -9.76 -7.93
C SER A 112 1.10 -10.16 -7.41
N LEU A 113 1.86 -9.26 -6.76
CA LEU A 113 3.22 -9.60 -6.31
C LEU A 113 3.22 -10.74 -5.28
N ASN A 114 2.30 -10.68 -4.31
CA ASN A 114 2.18 -11.74 -3.32
C ASN A 114 1.67 -13.05 -3.94
N GLN A 115 0.76 -13.00 -4.93
CA GLN A 115 0.33 -14.18 -5.69
C GLN A 115 1.48 -14.83 -6.46
N ILE A 116 2.34 -14.02 -7.07
CA ILE A 116 3.53 -14.51 -7.78
C ILE A 116 4.48 -15.22 -6.81
N ILE A 117 4.82 -14.59 -5.68
CA ILE A 117 5.66 -15.20 -4.65
C ILE A 117 5.02 -16.50 -4.13
N MET A 118 3.71 -16.48 -3.90
CA MET A 118 2.94 -17.65 -3.49
C MET A 118 2.96 -18.78 -4.53
N HIS A 119 2.94 -18.47 -5.83
CA HIS A 119 3.05 -19.45 -6.91
C HIS A 119 4.44 -20.09 -6.92
N VAL A 120 5.51 -19.30 -6.84
CA VAL A 120 6.90 -19.81 -6.76
C VAL A 120 7.06 -20.75 -5.55
N VAL A 121 6.51 -20.36 -4.40
CA VAL A 121 6.55 -21.17 -3.18
C VAL A 121 5.72 -22.44 -3.29
N ARG A 122 4.53 -22.38 -3.90
CA ARG A 122 3.68 -23.57 -4.11
C ARG A 122 4.38 -24.59 -5.02
N ILE A 123 5.00 -24.12 -6.10
CA ILE A 123 5.80 -24.94 -7.01
C ILE A 123 6.89 -25.69 -6.22
N TYR A 124 7.54 -25.02 -5.26
CA TYR A 124 8.51 -25.67 -4.38
C TYR A 124 7.91 -26.77 -3.49
N ASP A 125 6.74 -26.50 -2.88
CA ASP A 125 6.00 -27.47 -2.07
C ASP A 125 5.59 -28.70 -2.91
N GLU A 126 5.30 -28.51 -4.21
CA GLU A 126 4.96 -29.56 -5.18
C GLU A 126 6.17 -30.42 -5.59
N GLY A 127 7.36 -30.11 -5.08
CA GLY A 127 8.59 -30.87 -5.33
C GLY A 127 9.48 -30.24 -6.38
N HIS A 128 9.01 -29.20 -7.08
CA HIS A 128 9.79 -28.57 -8.12
C HIS A 128 10.90 -27.67 -7.54
N ARG A 129 12.05 -27.60 -8.21
CA ARG A 129 13.13 -26.68 -7.82
C ARG A 129 13.36 -25.57 -8.82
N ARG A 130 12.73 -25.65 -9.99
CA ARG A 130 12.89 -24.69 -11.07
C ARG A 130 11.53 -24.20 -11.53
N CYS A 131 11.45 -22.93 -11.85
CA CYS A 131 10.31 -22.40 -12.56
C CYS A 131 10.70 -21.29 -13.53
N VAL A 132 9.91 -21.18 -14.57
CA VAL A 132 10.04 -20.18 -15.63
C VAL A 132 8.84 -19.25 -15.55
N MET A 133 9.11 -17.96 -15.47
CA MET A 133 8.09 -16.91 -15.51
C MET A 133 8.16 -16.19 -16.86
N GLN A 134 7.05 -16.19 -17.57
CA GLN A 134 6.94 -15.62 -18.91
C GLN A 134 5.80 -14.61 -18.96
N ASP A 135 5.98 -13.57 -19.77
CA ASP A 135 4.84 -12.74 -20.16
C ASP A 135 3.96 -13.50 -21.17
N ILE A 136 2.72 -13.03 -21.33
CA ILE A 136 1.73 -13.62 -22.25
C ILE A 136 2.27 -13.70 -23.69
N ASP A 137 3.08 -12.72 -24.09
CA ASP A 137 3.73 -12.67 -25.41
C ASP A 137 4.98 -13.56 -25.52
N GLN A 138 5.41 -14.18 -24.42
CA GLN A 138 6.63 -14.96 -24.28
C GLN A 138 7.90 -14.24 -24.75
N LYS A 139 7.95 -12.91 -24.73
CA LYS A 139 9.09 -12.10 -25.20
C LYS A 139 10.23 -12.07 -24.20
N LYS A 140 9.89 -11.99 -22.92
CA LYS A 140 10.87 -11.88 -21.83
C LYS A 140 10.59 -12.92 -20.77
N THR A 141 11.68 -13.54 -20.31
CA THR A 141 11.60 -14.68 -19.38
C THR A 141 12.45 -14.43 -18.14
N ILE A 142 11.95 -14.84 -16.97
CA ILE A 142 12.74 -14.98 -15.75
C ILE A 142 12.83 -16.47 -15.42
N CYS A 143 14.04 -17.03 -15.43
CA CYS A 143 14.28 -18.39 -14.98
C CYS A 143 14.69 -18.37 -13.51
N LEU A 144 14.02 -19.14 -12.66
CA LEU A 144 14.30 -19.23 -11.23
C LEU A 144 14.75 -20.65 -10.88
N ARG A 145 15.74 -20.77 -10.00
CA ARG A 145 16.08 -22.02 -9.30
C ARG A 145 16.13 -21.77 -7.80
N ILE A 146 15.30 -22.47 -7.06
CA ILE A 146 15.30 -22.41 -5.61
C ILE A 146 16.47 -23.26 -5.09
N LEU A 147 17.34 -22.64 -4.29
CA LEU A 147 18.51 -23.28 -3.72
C LEU A 147 18.12 -24.04 -2.45
N ASP A 148 17.53 -23.31 -1.51
CA ASP A 148 17.19 -23.82 -0.18
C ASP A 148 16.15 -22.92 0.47
N VAL A 149 15.51 -23.43 1.53
CA VAL A 149 14.52 -22.71 2.33
C VAL A 149 14.97 -22.72 3.78
N HIS A 150 15.14 -21.52 4.31
CA HIS A 150 15.60 -21.31 5.67
C HIS A 150 14.49 -20.71 6.53
N LYS A 151 14.66 -20.83 7.84
CA LYS A 151 13.84 -20.21 8.87
C LYS A 151 14.66 -19.10 9.52
N TYR A 152 14.15 -17.86 9.45
CA TYR A 152 14.65 -16.74 10.25
C TYR A 152 13.57 -16.26 11.21
N LYS A 153 13.83 -16.34 12.52
CA LYS A 153 12.80 -16.21 13.57
C LYS A 153 11.65 -17.18 13.26
N GLU A 154 10.48 -16.70 12.84
CA GLU A 154 9.34 -17.51 12.39
C GLU A 154 8.95 -17.24 10.92
N VAL A 155 9.83 -16.57 10.17
CA VAL A 155 9.61 -16.19 8.78
C VAL A 155 10.40 -17.12 7.87
N PRO A 156 9.76 -17.77 6.88
CA PRO A 156 10.47 -18.53 5.88
C PRO A 156 11.24 -17.60 4.93
N VAL A 157 12.45 -18.00 4.57
CA VAL A 157 13.33 -17.32 3.62
C VAL A 157 13.66 -18.31 2.52
N VAL A 158 13.30 -18.00 1.29
CA VAL A 158 13.60 -18.84 0.12
C VAL A 158 14.84 -18.25 -0.56
N SER A 159 15.97 -18.94 -0.47
CA SER A 159 17.18 -18.57 -1.20
C SER A 159 17.10 -19.12 -2.63
N LEU A 160 17.35 -18.28 -3.62
CA LEU A 160 17.21 -18.65 -5.02
C LEU A 160 18.26 -17.99 -5.91
N ILE A 161 18.38 -18.50 -7.12
CA ILE A 161 19.13 -17.84 -8.20
C ILE A 161 18.19 -17.57 -9.37
N TYR A 162 18.49 -16.55 -10.16
CA TYR A 162 17.71 -16.20 -11.32
C TYR A 162 18.55 -15.68 -12.47
N THR A 163 18.02 -15.86 -13.68
CA THR A 163 18.50 -15.23 -14.91
C THR A 163 17.33 -14.62 -15.64
N THR A 164 17.63 -13.61 -16.46
CA THR A 164 16.67 -13.02 -17.39
C THR A 164 17.13 -13.22 -18.80
N ASP A 165 16.18 -13.49 -19.69
CA ASP A 165 16.40 -13.50 -21.12
C ASP A 165 15.53 -12.41 -21.75
N GLU A 166 16.17 -11.39 -22.32
CA GLU A 166 15.49 -10.26 -22.96
C GLU A 166 15.28 -10.46 -24.45
N ASP A 167 16.15 -11.26 -25.07
CA ASP A 167 16.16 -11.51 -26.50
C ASP A 167 16.46 -12.99 -26.71
N HIS A 168 15.48 -13.77 -27.18
CA HIS A 168 15.62 -15.18 -27.59
C HIS A 168 16.78 -15.48 -28.58
N THR A 169 17.51 -14.44 -29.00
CA THR A 169 18.69 -14.49 -29.85
C THR A 169 19.98 -14.82 -29.09
N THR A 170 20.08 -14.56 -27.78
CA THR A 170 21.27 -14.93 -26.98
C THR A 170 21.20 -16.38 -26.50
N SER A 171 21.41 -17.30 -27.44
CA SER A 171 21.33 -18.74 -27.21
C SER A 171 22.24 -19.29 -26.10
N GLN A 172 23.25 -18.58 -25.58
CA GLN A 172 24.22 -19.20 -24.66
C GLN A 172 23.69 -19.47 -23.24
N THR A 173 22.88 -18.58 -22.66
CA THR A 173 22.41 -18.72 -21.26
C THR A 173 21.04 -19.40 -21.18
N ALA A 174 20.18 -19.14 -22.18
CA ALA A 174 18.98 -19.91 -22.44
C ALA A 174 19.30 -21.40 -22.63
N ASN A 175 20.37 -21.77 -23.34
CA ASN A 175 20.66 -23.17 -23.62
C ASN A 175 21.07 -24.01 -22.40
N SER A 176 21.40 -23.47 -21.23
CA SER A 176 21.65 -24.33 -20.06
C SER A 176 20.36 -24.61 -19.28
N THR A 177 19.50 -23.61 -19.10
CA THR A 177 18.26 -23.79 -18.33
C THR A 177 17.09 -24.21 -19.23
N ILE A 178 16.95 -23.62 -20.42
CA ILE A 178 15.94 -23.95 -21.42
C ILE A 178 16.27 -25.26 -22.16
N ALA A 179 17.54 -25.60 -22.42
CA ALA A 179 17.81 -26.94 -22.99
C ALA A 179 17.47 -28.05 -22.00
N LEU A 180 17.62 -27.82 -20.69
CA LEU A 180 17.11 -28.73 -19.65
C LEU A 180 15.57 -28.84 -19.70
N CYS A 181 14.86 -27.75 -20.04
CA CYS A 181 13.41 -27.77 -20.30
C CYS A 181 13.08 -28.64 -21.53
N ASN A 182 13.86 -28.52 -22.60
CA ASN A 182 13.66 -29.27 -23.84
C ASN A 182 14.02 -30.77 -23.72
N THR A 183 14.83 -31.15 -22.72
CA THR A 183 15.17 -32.56 -22.46
C THR A 183 14.05 -33.36 -21.77
N GLY A 184 12.89 -32.73 -21.48
CA GLY A 184 11.77 -33.42 -20.84
C GLY A 184 12.04 -33.79 -19.38
N ALA A 185 12.93 -33.06 -18.70
CA ALA A 185 13.09 -33.23 -17.27
C ALA A 185 11.83 -32.69 -16.57
N ASP A 186 11.04 -33.58 -15.96
CA ASP A 186 9.74 -33.35 -15.28
C ASP A 186 9.74 -32.30 -14.13
N ASP A 187 10.80 -31.50 -13.99
CA ASP A 187 11.05 -30.61 -12.83
C ASP A 187 10.86 -29.12 -13.14
N LEU A 188 10.17 -28.75 -14.24
CA LEU A 188 9.94 -27.36 -14.59
C LEU A 188 8.47 -26.97 -14.50
N ALA A 189 8.18 -26.00 -13.63
CA ALA A 189 6.88 -25.34 -13.60
C ALA A 189 6.92 -24.01 -14.36
N GLN A 190 5.82 -23.67 -15.03
CA GLN A 190 5.64 -22.39 -15.72
C GLN A 190 4.70 -21.48 -14.92
N ILE A 191 5.01 -20.18 -14.89
CA ILE A 191 4.17 -19.14 -14.31
C ILE A 191 3.91 -18.09 -15.40
N GLU A 192 2.64 -17.90 -15.75
CA GLU A 192 2.20 -16.86 -16.68
C GLU A 192 1.82 -15.60 -15.90
N ASN A 193 2.29 -14.44 -16.37
CA ASN A 193 2.07 -13.14 -15.73
C ASN A 193 1.93 -12.02 -16.78
N THR A 194 1.39 -10.87 -16.36
CA THR A 194 1.48 -9.66 -17.21
C THR A 194 2.92 -9.15 -17.27
N VAL A 195 3.20 -8.26 -18.23
CA VAL A 195 4.52 -7.63 -18.37
C VAL A 195 4.90 -6.84 -17.12
N GLU A 196 3.94 -6.09 -16.57
CA GLU A 196 4.11 -5.26 -15.38
C GLU A 196 4.31 -6.12 -14.12
N GLU A 197 3.55 -7.20 -13.98
CA GLU A 197 3.70 -8.17 -12.88
C GLU A 197 5.08 -8.82 -12.86
N ARG A 198 5.53 -9.31 -14.03
CA ARG A 198 6.86 -9.90 -14.21
C ARG A 198 7.95 -8.87 -13.90
N MET A 199 7.78 -7.63 -14.36
CA MET A 199 8.73 -6.54 -14.08
C MET A 199 8.79 -6.20 -12.59
N LEU A 200 7.63 -6.10 -11.92
CA LEU A 200 7.57 -5.85 -10.48
C LEU A 200 8.29 -6.94 -9.69
N PHE A 201 8.06 -8.21 -10.06
CA PHE A 201 8.75 -9.34 -9.45
C PHE A 201 10.26 -9.32 -9.72
N PHE A 202 10.68 -8.98 -10.94
CA PHE A 202 12.10 -8.81 -11.26
C PHE A 202 12.75 -7.71 -10.41
N ARG A 203 12.11 -6.54 -10.25
CA ARG A 203 12.62 -5.46 -9.40
C ARG A 203 12.74 -5.89 -7.93
N LEU A 204 11.82 -6.71 -7.43
CA LEU A 204 11.95 -7.33 -6.10
C LEU A 204 13.20 -8.22 -6.01
N LEU A 205 13.44 -9.06 -7.02
CA LEU A 205 14.62 -9.92 -7.06
C LEU A 205 15.92 -9.11 -7.10
N GLU A 206 16.00 -8.06 -7.93
CA GLU A 206 17.15 -7.16 -8.00
C GLU A 206 17.42 -6.51 -6.65
N LEU A 207 16.39 -5.91 -6.03
CA LEU A 207 16.48 -5.28 -4.73
C LEU A 207 17.04 -6.25 -3.68
N ASN A 208 16.49 -7.46 -3.60
CA ASN A 208 16.95 -8.48 -2.66
C ASN A 208 18.38 -8.97 -2.97
N SER A 209 18.79 -8.99 -4.24
CA SER A 209 20.15 -9.37 -4.65
C SER A 209 21.22 -8.38 -4.17
N THR A 210 20.87 -7.09 -4.09
CA THR A 210 21.76 -6.05 -3.52
C THR A 210 21.94 -6.19 -2.00
N ARG A 211 20.99 -6.83 -1.33
CA ARG A 211 20.96 -7.04 0.12
C ARG A 211 21.65 -8.32 0.57
N LEU A 212 21.99 -9.21 -0.36
CA LEU A 212 22.66 -10.46 -0.03
C LEU A 212 24.15 -10.22 0.27
N PRO A 213 24.68 -10.81 1.36
CA PRO A 213 26.11 -10.86 1.60
C PRO A 213 26.88 -11.55 0.46
N GLY A 214 28.12 -11.13 0.24
CA GLY A 214 28.97 -11.68 -0.83
C GLY A 214 29.21 -13.19 -0.72
N GLU A 215 29.19 -13.76 0.49
CA GLU A 215 29.43 -15.19 0.74
C GLU A 215 28.36 -16.10 0.15
N LEU A 216 27.09 -15.67 0.13
CA LEU A 216 26.03 -16.43 -0.52
C LEU A 216 26.19 -16.45 -2.05
N LYS A 217 26.79 -15.41 -2.63
CA LYS A 217 27.14 -15.38 -4.05
C LYS A 217 28.26 -16.37 -4.38
N ALA A 218 29.12 -16.68 -3.41
CA ALA A 218 30.22 -17.64 -3.59
C ALA A 218 29.76 -19.12 -3.63
N LYS A 219 28.51 -19.42 -3.29
CA LYS A 219 27.94 -20.79 -3.33
C LYS A 219 27.44 -21.22 -4.72
N LEU A 220 27.54 -20.34 -5.73
CA LEU A 220 27.15 -20.66 -7.10
C LEU A 220 28.07 -21.74 -7.68
N LYS A 221 27.47 -22.74 -8.32
CA LYS A 221 28.22 -23.78 -9.03
C LYS A 221 28.82 -23.19 -10.31
N TYR A 222 29.86 -23.84 -10.86
CA TYR A 222 30.52 -23.40 -12.09
C TYR A 222 29.55 -23.19 -13.27
N HIS A 223 28.53 -24.03 -13.43
CA HIS A 223 27.51 -23.88 -14.49
C HIS A 223 26.44 -22.81 -14.19
N GLU A 224 26.53 -22.14 -13.04
CA GLU A 224 25.64 -21.07 -12.61
C GLU A 224 26.34 -19.70 -12.70
N GLU A 225 27.50 -19.66 -13.36
CA GLU A 225 28.18 -18.43 -13.69
C GLU A 225 27.27 -17.56 -14.58
N GLY A 226 27.04 -16.31 -14.16
CA GLY A 226 26.09 -15.40 -14.80
C GLY A 226 24.68 -15.40 -14.19
N CYS A 227 24.36 -16.30 -13.26
CA CYS A 227 23.14 -16.24 -12.47
C CYS A 227 23.25 -15.18 -11.36
N ASN A 228 22.16 -14.48 -11.10
CA ASN A 228 22.05 -13.58 -9.95
C ASN A 228 21.48 -14.34 -8.75
N ALA A 229 22.10 -14.21 -7.58
CA ALA A 229 21.55 -14.74 -6.33
C ALA A 229 20.57 -13.74 -5.72
N SER A 230 19.44 -14.23 -5.23
CA SER A 230 18.41 -13.43 -4.55
C SER A 230 17.73 -14.24 -3.44
N PHE A 231 16.71 -13.66 -2.81
CA PHE A 231 15.87 -14.36 -1.86
C PHE A 231 14.43 -13.86 -1.92
N LEU A 232 13.50 -14.66 -1.40
CA LEU A 232 12.11 -14.28 -1.19
C LEU A 232 11.74 -14.46 0.28
N VAL A 233 10.90 -13.55 0.75
CA VAL A 233 10.19 -13.63 2.04
C VAL A 233 8.71 -13.35 1.79
N PRO A 234 7.80 -13.71 2.72
CA PRO A 234 6.40 -13.36 2.58
C PRO A 234 6.21 -11.84 2.45
N ALA A 235 5.60 -11.41 1.35
CA ALA A 235 5.20 -10.03 1.12
C ALA A 235 3.79 -9.78 1.68
N THR A 236 3.59 -8.62 2.29
CA THR A 236 2.30 -8.14 2.82
C THR A 236 1.81 -6.93 2.04
N LEU A 237 0.52 -6.62 2.18
CA LEU A 237 -0.03 -5.36 1.66
C LEU A 237 0.70 -4.18 2.30
N LEU A 238 0.92 -3.11 1.53
CA LEU A 238 1.32 -1.84 2.12
C LEU A 238 0.19 -1.35 3.03
N LYS A 239 0.57 -0.89 4.22
CA LYS A 239 -0.38 -0.20 5.11
C LYS A 239 -0.79 1.12 4.47
N LEU A 240 -1.99 1.60 4.79
CA LEU A 240 -2.48 2.88 4.28
C LEU A 240 -1.51 4.04 4.56
N GLU A 241 -0.94 4.10 5.77
CA GLU A 241 0.06 5.11 6.16
C GLU A 241 1.30 5.06 5.25
N GLN A 242 1.72 3.85 4.87
CA GLN A 242 2.84 3.64 3.96
C GLN A 242 2.46 4.09 2.55
N ILE A 243 1.27 3.74 2.06
CA ILE A 243 0.75 4.20 0.77
C ILE A 243 0.68 5.73 0.74
N ALA A 244 0.13 6.36 1.78
CA ALA A 244 0.03 7.82 1.87
C ALA A 244 1.42 8.49 1.84
N LYS A 245 2.40 7.95 2.57
CA LYS A 245 3.79 8.42 2.56
C LYS A 245 4.48 8.20 1.20
N LEU A 246 4.20 7.08 0.55
CA LEU A 246 4.74 6.78 -0.77
C LEU A 246 4.07 7.62 -1.86
N ALA A 247 2.78 7.91 -1.75
CA ALA A 247 2.03 8.75 -2.68
C ALA A 247 2.30 10.25 -2.47
N SER A 248 2.77 10.67 -1.28
CA SER A 248 3.07 12.09 -1.05
C SER A 248 4.27 12.54 -1.89
N THR A 249 4.09 13.63 -2.64
CA THR A 249 5.20 14.34 -3.28
C THR A 249 6.07 14.96 -2.18
N PRO A 250 7.40 14.73 -2.19
CA PRO A 250 8.29 15.45 -1.30
C PRO A 250 8.07 16.94 -1.54
N ARG A 251 7.66 17.68 -0.50
CA ARG A 251 7.64 19.13 -0.58
C ARG A 251 9.10 19.58 -0.67
N CYS A 252 9.37 20.57 -1.50
CA CYS A 252 10.68 21.24 -1.45
C CYS A 252 10.82 21.86 -0.05
N ASP A 253 11.62 21.28 0.83
CA ASP A 253 11.78 21.80 2.20
C ASP A 253 12.30 23.25 2.20
N LEU A 254 13.01 23.65 1.13
CA LEU A 254 13.55 25.00 0.97
C LEU A 254 12.54 26.02 0.40
N CYS A 255 11.58 25.57 -0.41
CA CYS A 255 10.82 26.45 -1.31
C CYS A 255 9.33 26.14 -1.45
N GLY A 256 8.87 25.01 -0.93
CA GLY A 256 7.48 24.55 -0.99
C GLY A 256 6.58 25.44 -0.14
N ARG A 257 5.95 26.42 -0.78
CA ARG A 257 4.96 27.29 -0.13
C ARG A 257 3.56 26.74 -0.38
N LEU A 258 2.76 26.69 0.69
CA LEU A 258 1.34 26.38 0.54
C LEU A 258 0.64 27.55 -0.15
N CYS A 259 -0.39 27.24 -0.94
CA CYS A 259 -1.30 28.26 -1.44
C CYS A 259 -1.85 29.07 -0.26
N SER A 260 -1.66 30.38 -0.26
CA SER A 260 -2.02 31.24 0.87
C SER A 260 -3.52 31.28 1.17
N VAL A 261 -4.35 30.88 0.20
CA VAL A 261 -5.82 30.92 0.31
C VAL A 261 -6.35 29.60 0.87
N CYS A 262 -6.13 28.49 0.17
CA CYS A 262 -6.70 27.20 0.57
C CYS A 262 -5.79 26.38 1.49
N GLN A 263 -4.48 26.62 1.44
CA GLN A 263 -3.43 25.88 2.15
C GLN A 263 -3.38 24.37 1.88
N THR A 264 -4.06 23.88 0.82
CA THR A 264 -4.09 22.45 0.46
C THR A 264 -3.04 22.08 -0.59
N ALA A 265 -2.75 22.98 -1.53
CA ALA A 265 -1.72 22.80 -2.55
C ALA A 265 -0.39 23.42 -2.13
N SER A 266 0.72 22.80 -2.52
CA SER A 266 2.09 23.32 -2.31
C SER A 266 2.79 23.54 -3.64
N TYR A 267 3.49 24.66 -3.77
CA TYR A 267 4.26 25.03 -4.96
C TYR A 267 5.69 25.40 -4.58
N CYS A 268 6.67 25.04 -5.41
CA CYS A 268 8.08 25.43 -5.22
C CYS A 268 8.34 26.92 -5.52
N GLY A 269 7.36 27.62 -6.09
CA GLY A 269 7.46 29.04 -6.42
C GLY A 269 6.20 29.56 -7.11
N GLN A 270 6.17 30.87 -7.37
CA GLN A 270 5.04 31.52 -8.02
C GLN A 270 4.86 31.08 -9.48
N GLU A 271 5.95 30.70 -10.16
CA GLU A 271 5.89 30.19 -11.53
C GLU A 271 5.16 28.84 -11.61
N THR A 272 5.51 27.88 -10.76
CA THR A 272 4.80 26.60 -10.64
C THR A 272 3.35 26.81 -10.23
N GLN A 273 3.07 27.73 -9.30
CA GLN A 273 1.70 28.07 -8.92
C GLN A 273 0.90 28.60 -10.12
N ARG A 274 1.47 29.49 -10.94
CA ARG A 274 0.81 30.03 -12.14
C ARG A 274 0.56 28.95 -13.19
N LEU A 275 1.53 28.05 -13.39
CA LEU A 275 1.42 26.95 -14.35
C LEU A 275 0.26 26.01 -14.01
N HIS A 276 0.09 25.68 -12.73
CA HIS A 276 -0.97 24.80 -12.24
C HIS A 276 -2.20 25.57 -11.71
N TRP A 277 -2.30 26.88 -11.95
CA TRP A 277 -3.37 27.70 -11.38
C TRP A 277 -4.73 27.36 -11.97
N GLU A 278 -4.81 27.03 -13.26
CA GLU A 278 -6.07 26.71 -13.92
C GLU A 278 -6.75 25.50 -13.25
N GLU A 279 -6.00 24.41 -13.07
CA GLU A 279 -6.44 23.21 -12.36
C GLU A 279 -6.76 23.50 -10.88
N HIS A 280 -5.88 24.24 -10.19
CA HIS A 280 -6.03 24.49 -8.76
C HIS A 280 -7.12 25.50 -8.39
N SER A 281 -7.38 26.49 -9.25
CA SER A 281 -8.19 27.66 -8.90
C SER A 281 -9.64 27.29 -8.57
N THR A 282 -10.17 26.25 -9.22
CA THR A 282 -11.50 25.71 -8.95
C THR A 282 -11.60 25.20 -7.52
N SER A 283 -10.70 24.31 -7.10
CA SER A 283 -10.64 23.80 -5.73
C SER A 283 -10.35 24.90 -4.71
N CYS A 284 -9.42 25.81 -5.05
CA CYS A 284 -8.98 26.88 -4.16
C CYS A 284 -10.11 27.88 -3.85
N LYS A 285 -10.83 28.33 -4.88
CA LYS A 285 -11.97 29.24 -4.73
C LYS A 285 -13.13 28.56 -4.00
N GLY A 286 -13.32 27.26 -4.23
CA GLY A 286 -14.26 26.44 -3.49
C GLY A 286 -14.07 26.59 -1.98
N ILE A 287 -12.85 26.32 -1.50
CA ILE A 287 -12.48 26.35 -0.07
C ILE A 287 -12.63 27.75 0.55
N GLN A 288 -12.28 28.81 -0.18
CA GLN A 288 -12.33 30.19 0.35
C GLN A 288 -13.76 30.67 0.65
N GLY A 289 -14.73 30.27 -0.18
CA GLY A 289 -16.14 30.63 -0.02
C GLY A 289 -16.97 29.60 0.73
N SER A 290 -16.33 28.62 1.36
CA SER A 290 -17.00 27.49 2.01
C SER A 290 -17.56 27.84 3.37
N THR A 291 -18.59 27.09 3.76
CA THR A 291 -19.15 27.11 5.11
C THR A 291 -18.37 26.15 6.00
N TRP A 292 -17.75 26.69 7.05
CA TRP A 292 -16.99 25.94 8.03
C TRP A 292 -17.80 25.77 9.31
N ILE A 293 -17.98 24.52 9.73
CA ILE A 293 -18.70 24.18 10.95
C ILE A 293 -17.68 23.79 12.01
N GLU A 294 -17.68 24.53 13.13
CA GLU A 294 -16.89 24.17 14.30
C GLU A 294 -17.50 22.94 14.98
N THR A 295 -16.68 21.96 15.26
CA THR A 295 -17.09 20.72 15.92
C THR A 295 -16.06 20.31 16.96
N THR A 296 -16.55 19.85 18.10
CA THR A 296 -15.75 19.24 19.14
C THR A 296 -15.76 17.74 18.98
N PHE A 297 -14.65 17.10 19.30
CA PHE A 297 -14.54 15.66 19.19
C PHE A 297 -13.93 15.05 20.43
N THR A 298 -14.08 13.73 20.53
CA THR A 298 -13.55 12.90 21.61
C THR A 298 -12.74 11.76 21.02
N LYS A 299 -11.88 11.16 21.83
CA LYS A 299 -11.05 10.04 21.37
C LYS A 299 -11.83 8.75 21.20
N ASN A 300 -12.83 8.57 22.05
CA ASN A 300 -13.69 7.42 22.13
C ASN A 300 -15.15 7.90 22.07
N PRO A 301 -16.07 7.12 21.49
CA PRO A 301 -17.48 7.48 21.48
C PRO A 301 -18.03 7.57 22.91
N ILE A 302 -18.90 8.54 23.14
CA ILE A 302 -19.72 8.63 24.34
C ILE A 302 -21.04 7.93 24.02
N ILE A 303 -21.42 6.96 24.84
CA ILE A 303 -22.68 6.22 24.73
C ILE A 303 -23.26 6.15 26.14
N ASP A 304 -24.49 6.62 26.33
CA ASP A 304 -25.18 6.72 27.62
C ASP A 304 -24.41 7.55 28.66
N GLY A 305 -23.73 8.61 28.20
CA GLY A 305 -22.89 9.47 29.03
C GLY A 305 -21.56 8.83 29.47
N GLU A 306 -21.28 7.58 29.09
CA GLU A 306 -20.02 6.91 29.37
C GLU A 306 -19.11 6.86 28.14
N GLU A 307 -17.82 7.12 28.34
CA GLU A 307 -16.81 6.97 27.30
C GLU A 307 -16.57 5.47 27.04
N LYS A 308 -17.05 4.98 25.88
CA LYS A 308 -16.88 3.58 25.48
C LYS A 308 -15.69 3.45 24.54
N THR A 309 -14.85 2.45 24.74
CA THR A 309 -13.75 2.20 23.80
C THR A 309 -14.28 1.76 22.44
N GLY A 310 -14.20 2.64 21.44
CA GLY A 310 -14.54 2.34 20.07
C GLY A 310 -13.53 1.37 19.45
N ARG A 311 -13.91 0.10 19.32
CA ARG A 311 -13.11 -0.89 18.60
C ARG A 311 -13.24 -0.63 17.10
N VAL A 312 -12.29 0.10 16.54
CA VAL A 312 -12.09 0.06 15.09
C VAL A 312 -11.30 -1.19 14.80
N TYR A 313 -11.99 -2.16 14.21
CA TYR A 313 -11.35 -3.28 13.57
C TYR A 313 -10.55 -2.74 12.38
N ASP A 314 -9.30 -2.39 12.64
CA ASP A 314 -8.32 -2.27 11.57
C ASP A 314 -8.15 -3.66 10.99
N GLY A 315 -8.77 -3.86 9.83
CA GLY A 315 -8.86 -5.18 9.22
C GLY A 315 -7.51 -5.78 8.86
N SER A 316 -6.44 -4.98 8.84
CA SER A 316 -5.08 -5.41 8.54
C SER A 316 -4.32 -5.94 9.76
N SER A 317 -4.70 -5.54 10.97
CA SER A 317 -4.01 -5.91 12.20
C SER A 317 -4.97 -6.64 13.15
N LYS A 318 -4.85 -7.97 13.23
CA LYS A 318 -5.54 -8.78 14.27
C LYS A 318 -5.11 -8.43 15.70
N ARG A 319 -4.16 -7.51 15.87
CA ARG A 319 -3.84 -6.95 17.18
C ARG A 319 -4.84 -5.84 17.42
N GLU A 320 -5.64 -6.03 18.45
CA GLU A 320 -6.32 -4.91 19.10
C GLU A 320 -5.23 -3.86 19.36
N ALA A 321 -5.33 -2.71 18.69
CA ALA A 321 -4.57 -1.56 19.14
C ALA A 321 -5.01 -1.34 20.58
N ASN A 322 -4.08 -1.49 21.52
CA ASN A 322 -4.37 -1.22 22.92
C ASN A 322 -5.03 0.16 22.95
N PRO A 323 -6.26 0.27 23.49
CA PRO A 323 -6.94 1.54 23.51
C PRO A 323 -6.02 2.50 24.22
N ASP A 324 -5.62 3.55 23.50
CA ASP A 324 -4.73 4.53 24.06
C ASP A 324 -5.51 5.23 25.18
N ARG A 325 -5.13 4.93 26.42
CA ARG A 325 -5.76 5.46 27.64
C ARG A 325 -5.35 6.90 27.93
N SER A 326 -4.50 7.49 27.10
CA SER A 326 -4.12 8.88 27.24
C SER A 326 -5.35 9.78 27.03
N SER A 327 -5.65 10.60 28.02
CA SER A 327 -6.61 11.71 27.94
C SER A 327 -6.00 12.96 27.28
N ALA A 328 -4.73 12.90 26.87
CA ALA A 328 -4.10 14.02 26.17
C ALA A 328 -4.72 14.18 24.77
N PRO A 329 -4.84 15.42 24.27
CA PRO A 329 -5.30 15.66 22.91
C PRO A 329 -4.36 15.01 21.89
N PRO A 330 -4.89 14.61 20.71
CA PRO A 330 -4.04 14.18 19.61
C PRO A 330 -3.08 15.29 19.20
N GLU A 331 -1.84 14.91 18.89
CA GLU A 331 -0.82 15.85 18.41
C GLU A 331 -1.34 16.63 17.19
N ASN A 332 -1.24 17.95 17.24
CA ASN A 332 -1.66 18.81 16.12
C ASN A 332 -0.56 18.89 15.05
N ILE A 333 -0.32 17.80 14.32
CA ILE A 333 0.70 17.77 13.26
C ILE A 333 0.37 18.64 12.04
N HIS A 334 -0.91 19.03 11.91
CA HIS A 334 -1.42 19.84 10.80
C HIS A 334 -1.32 21.33 11.10
N ASP A 335 -1.20 21.72 12.37
CA ASP A 335 -1.22 23.11 12.81
C ASP A 335 -2.51 23.81 12.32
N ASP A 336 -2.44 25.04 11.83
CA ASP A 336 -3.59 25.75 11.24
C ASP A 336 -3.90 25.35 9.78
N LYS A 337 -3.19 24.36 9.21
CA LYS A 337 -3.30 24.02 7.78
C LYS A 337 -4.60 23.30 7.49
N THR A 338 -5.17 23.55 6.31
CA THR A 338 -6.27 22.75 5.77
C THR A 338 -5.77 21.36 5.37
N PHE A 339 -6.46 20.32 5.84
CA PHE A 339 -6.23 18.93 5.45
C PHE A 339 -7.55 18.23 5.14
N MET A 340 -7.51 16.97 4.68
CA MET A 340 -8.70 16.20 4.35
C MET A 340 -9.00 15.18 5.44
N VAL A 341 -10.27 15.09 5.82
CA VAL A 341 -10.80 14.08 6.74
C VAL A 341 -11.79 13.18 6.03
N LYS A 342 -11.85 11.93 6.49
CA LYS A 342 -12.92 10.99 6.21
C LYS A 342 -13.87 10.98 7.38
N ILE A 343 -15.14 11.23 7.09
CA ILE A 343 -16.23 11.17 8.06
C ILE A 343 -17.00 9.90 7.73
N LEU A 344 -17.15 9.02 8.72
CA LEU A 344 -17.77 7.71 8.57
C LEU A 344 -18.90 7.60 9.59
N ARG A 345 -20.10 7.26 9.13
CA ARG A 345 -21.21 6.92 10.04
C ARG A 345 -21.09 5.47 10.52
N PRO A 346 -21.62 5.14 11.70
CA PRO A 346 -21.70 3.76 12.16
C PRO A 346 -22.60 2.93 11.24
N PHE A 347 -22.22 1.68 10.98
CA PHE A 347 -22.99 0.77 10.11
C PHE A 347 -24.29 0.29 10.76
N ALA A 348 -24.25 0.09 12.08
CA ALA A 348 -25.43 -0.22 12.88
C ALA A 348 -25.50 0.85 13.97
N LEU A 349 -26.67 1.47 14.11
CA LEU A 349 -27.02 2.14 15.35
C LEU A 349 -26.99 1.03 16.42
N ILE A 350 -26.15 1.22 17.44
CA ILE A 350 -26.08 0.27 18.56
C ILE A 350 -27.31 0.58 19.40
N GLY A 351 -28.44 -0.01 19.00
CA GLY A 351 -29.73 0.24 19.61
C GLY A 351 -29.75 -0.14 21.07
N GLY A 352 -30.05 0.85 21.91
CA GLY A 352 -30.84 0.62 23.11
C GLY A 352 -32.23 0.12 22.71
N GLU A 353 -32.88 -0.62 23.60
CA GLU A 353 -34.27 -1.04 23.42
C GLU A 353 -35.16 0.21 23.16
N GLU A 354 -36.18 0.05 22.32
CA GLU A 354 -37.13 1.08 21.87
C GLU A 354 -37.43 2.15 22.95
N GLY A 355 -36.72 3.29 22.93
CA GLY A 355 -36.97 4.35 23.90
C GLY A 355 -35.90 5.42 24.05
N ASP A 356 -34.62 5.08 23.88
CA ASP A 356 -33.55 6.08 23.90
C ASP A 356 -33.24 6.51 22.46
N GLU A 357 -33.39 7.81 22.17
CA GLU A 357 -33.00 8.39 20.89
C GLU A 357 -31.51 8.08 20.66
N ASP A 358 -31.22 7.18 19.71
CA ASP A 358 -29.89 6.65 19.45
C ASP A 358 -28.86 7.78 19.26
N GLU A 359 -27.90 7.89 20.19
CA GLU A 359 -26.82 8.88 20.07
C GLU A 359 -25.88 8.50 18.91
N ILE A 360 -26.00 9.20 17.78
CA ILE A 360 -25.13 8.99 16.63
C ILE A 360 -23.75 9.58 16.92
N SER A 361 -22.73 8.73 16.83
CA SER A 361 -21.32 9.13 16.89
C SER A 361 -20.61 8.88 15.56
N LEU A 362 -20.24 9.96 14.88
CA LEU A 362 -19.52 9.92 13.60
C LEU A 362 -18.02 9.75 13.84
N LEU A 363 -17.39 8.80 13.13
CA LEU A 363 -15.94 8.59 13.17
C LEU A 363 -15.26 9.53 12.16
N VAL A 364 -14.38 10.39 12.64
CA VAL A 364 -13.61 11.36 11.86
C VAL A 364 -12.12 11.08 12.00
N TYR A 365 -11.39 11.02 10.89
CA TYR A 365 -9.94 10.84 10.91
C TYR A 365 -9.31 11.37 9.62
N ASP A 366 -8.01 11.68 9.64
CA ASP A 366 -7.25 12.11 8.47
C ASP A 366 -6.58 10.94 7.73
N ARG A 367 -6.07 11.19 6.53
CA ARG A 367 -5.50 10.15 5.65
C ARG A 367 -4.32 9.41 6.29
N GLY A 368 -3.50 10.14 7.03
CA GLY A 368 -2.33 9.60 7.72
C GLY A 368 -2.66 8.89 9.04
N ARG A 369 -3.93 8.84 9.46
CA ARG A 369 -4.37 8.33 10.79
C ARG A 369 -3.63 9.02 11.94
N THR A 370 -3.22 10.26 11.74
CA THR A 370 -2.48 11.06 12.72
C THR A 370 -3.38 11.51 13.86
N PHE A 371 -4.69 11.57 13.60
CA PHE A 371 -5.69 11.49 14.64
C PHE A 371 -6.87 10.60 14.22
N LYS A 372 -7.62 10.18 15.23
CA LYS A 372 -8.86 9.43 15.10
C LYS A 372 -9.80 9.91 16.20
N ALA A 373 -10.99 10.33 15.79
CA ALA A 373 -11.88 11.10 16.63
C ALA A 373 -13.34 10.68 16.43
N TYR A 374 -14.16 10.89 17.46
CA TYR A 374 -15.59 10.64 17.46
C TYR A 374 -16.33 11.95 17.73
N VAL A 375 -17.30 12.25 16.87
CA VAL A 375 -18.14 13.44 16.96
C VAL A 375 -19.56 13.00 17.29
N SER A 376 -20.03 13.31 18.49
CA SER A 376 -21.38 13.01 18.99
C SER A 376 -22.38 14.06 18.54
N GLU A 377 -23.57 13.62 18.13
CA GLU A 377 -24.70 14.49 17.78
C GLU A 377 -25.11 15.41 18.93
N ASN A 378 -25.16 14.92 20.17
CA ASN A 378 -25.55 15.71 21.35
C ASN A 378 -24.70 16.97 21.57
N ARG A 379 -23.41 16.91 21.21
CA ARG A 379 -22.48 18.05 21.36
C ARG A 379 -22.34 18.88 20.09
N ASN A 380 -22.64 18.29 18.93
CA ASN A 380 -22.39 18.89 17.63
C ASN A 380 -23.57 18.64 16.66
N PRO A 381 -24.80 19.06 17.03
CA PRO A 381 -26.00 18.70 16.27
C PRO A 381 -25.97 19.27 14.86
N GLU A 382 -25.46 20.49 14.68
CA GLU A 382 -25.32 21.14 13.37
C GLU A 382 -24.36 20.34 12.46
N PHE A 383 -23.17 19.98 12.95
CA PHE A 383 -22.21 19.17 12.19
C PHE A 383 -22.80 17.81 11.80
N CYS A 384 -23.39 17.09 12.75
CA CYS A 384 -23.96 15.77 12.48
C CYS A 384 -25.12 15.84 11.50
N THR A 385 -26.01 16.83 11.64
CA THR A 385 -27.12 17.06 10.70
C THR A 385 -26.59 17.29 9.29
N GLU A 386 -25.62 18.20 9.11
CA GLU A 386 -25.06 18.48 7.79
C GLU A 386 -24.30 17.27 7.22
N ALA A 387 -23.57 16.51 8.05
CA ALA A 387 -22.87 15.31 7.60
C ALA A 387 -23.84 14.23 7.10
N LEU A 388 -24.92 14.00 7.86
CA LEU A 388 -25.93 12.99 7.56
C LEU A 388 -26.79 13.35 6.33
N ARG A 389 -26.89 14.62 5.94
CA ARG A 389 -27.48 15.00 4.64
C ARG A 389 -26.73 14.40 3.46
N TYR A 390 -25.41 14.25 3.55
CA TYR A 390 -24.59 13.61 2.53
C TYR A 390 -24.44 12.09 2.72
N MET A 391 -24.86 11.56 3.88
CA MET A 391 -24.87 10.14 4.21
C MET A 391 -26.24 9.74 4.80
N PRO A 392 -27.36 9.80 4.04
CA PRO A 392 -28.71 9.55 4.55
C PRO A 392 -28.84 8.11 5.04
N MET A 393 -29.46 7.87 6.21
CA MET A 393 -29.47 6.55 6.91
C MET A 393 -29.95 5.37 6.07
N ASP A 394 -30.79 5.63 5.06
CA ASP A 394 -31.34 4.69 4.09
C ASP A 394 -30.49 4.49 2.82
N SER A 395 -29.36 5.19 2.71
CA SER A 395 -28.40 5.10 1.60
C SER A 395 -27.31 4.05 1.84
N ASP A 396 -26.62 3.62 0.78
CA ASP A 396 -25.37 2.86 0.87
C ASP A 396 -24.14 3.74 1.13
N ILE A 397 -24.29 5.07 1.11
CA ILE A 397 -23.18 6.02 1.33
C ILE A 397 -22.84 6.10 2.81
N LEU A 398 -21.88 5.30 3.27
CA LEU A 398 -21.44 5.26 4.67
C LEU A 398 -20.41 6.34 5.04
N LYS A 399 -19.79 6.98 4.05
CA LYS A 399 -18.63 7.86 4.26
C LYS A 399 -18.64 9.04 3.30
N ILE A 400 -18.10 10.16 3.77
CA ILE A 400 -17.79 11.35 2.97
C ILE A 400 -16.37 11.83 3.26
N TYR A 401 -15.85 12.65 2.35
CA TYR A 401 -14.54 13.29 2.49
C TYR A 401 -14.71 14.80 2.49
N ARG A 402 -14.14 15.46 3.49
CA ARG A 402 -14.28 16.91 3.67
C ARG A 402 -12.94 17.53 4.03
N TYR A 403 -12.80 18.83 3.75
CA TYR A 403 -11.66 19.60 4.24
C TYR A 403 -11.88 19.98 5.70
N ALA A 404 -10.82 19.97 6.49
CA ALA A 404 -10.85 20.34 7.89
C ALA A 404 -9.60 21.15 8.26
N LYS A 405 -9.71 21.91 9.35
CA LYS A 405 -8.63 22.60 10.04
C LYS A 405 -8.72 22.27 11.52
N ARG A 406 -7.59 22.24 12.22
CA ARG A 406 -7.60 22.18 13.69
C ARG A 406 -7.88 23.58 14.21
N SER A 407 -8.95 23.73 15.01
CA SER A 407 -9.31 24.99 15.66
C SER A 407 -8.96 25.01 17.15
N GLY A 408 -8.47 23.88 17.68
CA GLY A 408 -8.10 23.69 19.07
C GLY A 408 -7.75 22.24 19.37
N ASP A 409 -7.38 21.94 20.62
CA ASP A 409 -6.90 20.63 21.05
C ASP A 409 -7.91 19.50 20.82
N TRP A 410 -9.21 19.79 20.99
CA TRP A 410 -10.32 18.85 20.83
C TRP A 410 -11.38 19.38 19.86
N SER A 411 -11.01 20.30 18.98
CA SER A 411 -11.92 20.88 18.00
C SER A 411 -11.36 20.88 16.58
N LEU A 412 -12.29 20.84 15.63
CA LEU A 412 -12.06 20.91 14.20
C LEU A 412 -13.02 21.95 13.61
N SER A 413 -12.55 22.67 12.61
CA SER A 413 -13.38 23.43 11.70
C SER A 413 -13.52 22.61 10.42
N VAL A 414 -14.73 22.16 10.06
CA VAL A 414 -14.94 21.27 8.91
C VAL A 414 -15.76 21.98 7.82
N CYS A 415 -15.23 21.99 6.61
CA CYS A 415 -15.86 22.52 5.41
C CYS A 415 -16.87 21.49 4.89
N MET A 416 -18.18 21.75 5.02
CA MET A 416 -19.21 20.75 4.71
C MET A 416 -19.77 20.81 3.30
N ASP A 417 -19.74 22.00 2.69
CA ASP A 417 -20.34 22.32 1.40
C ASP A 417 -19.45 22.04 0.19
N ARG A 418 -18.16 21.69 0.40
CA ARG A 418 -17.23 21.33 -0.66
C ARG A 418 -16.63 19.95 -0.47
N GLU A 419 -16.78 19.13 -1.49
CA GLU A 419 -16.09 17.86 -1.62
C GLU A 419 -14.72 18.07 -2.27
N PRO A 420 -13.72 17.24 -1.95
CA PRO A 420 -12.48 17.24 -2.71
C PRO A 420 -12.72 16.75 -4.14
N ASP A 421 -12.18 17.46 -5.13
CA ASP A 421 -12.31 17.08 -6.55
C ASP A 421 -11.76 15.68 -6.85
N VAL A 422 -10.69 15.31 -6.13
CA VAL A 422 -10.09 13.99 -6.19
C VAL A 422 -10.09 13.40 -4.78
N ILE A 423 -10.83 12.31 -4.62
CA ILE A 423 -10.77 11.51 -3.40
C ILE A 423 -9.49 10.68 -3.46
N PRO A 424 -8.50 10.93 -2.59
CA PRO A 424 -7.29 10.12 -2.59
C PRO A 424 -7.59 8.71 -2.10
N GLN A 425 -6.66 7.78 -2.29
CA GLN A 425 -6.80 6.44 -1.72
C GLN A 425 -6.70 6.48 -0.17
N TRP A 426 -7.65 5.82 0.51
CA TRP A 426 -8.00 5.94 1.94
C TRP A 426 -8.22 4.61 2.66
#